data_AF-A0A9X7CT63-F1
#
_entry.id   AF-A0A9X7CT63-F1
#
_cell.length_a   1.000
_cell.length_b   1.000
_cell.length_c   1.000
_cell.angle_alpha   90.00
_cell.angle_beta   90.00
_cell.angle_gamma   90.00
#
_symmetry.space_group_name_H-M   'P 1'
#
loop_
_entity.id
_entity.type
_entity.pdbx_description
1 polymer ?
#
loop_
_entity_poly.entity_id
_entity_poly.type
_entity_poly.pdbx_seq_one_letter_code
_entity_poly.pdbx_strand_id
1 'polypeptide(L)'
;MIIKKRRYPIKELRCRFGLSQSYVAKYIGVSRDHYSLIENNKRSIASVRTGVVFKLAELFEVKVDDFFLNINIANGDNEEGVDESLV
;
A
#
# COMPACT_ATOMS: atom_id res chain seq x y z
N MET A 1 -0.26 18.28 -9.57
CA MET A 1 -0.97 17.02 -9.24
C MET A 1 -0.33 16.46 -7.98
N ILE A 2 -1.04 16.43 -6.84
CA ILE A 2 -0.52 15.80 -5.62
C ILE A 2 -0.72 14.29 -5.78
N ILE A 3 0.37 13.53 -5.96
CA ILE A 3 0.30 12.07 -6.05
C ILE A 3 0.13 11.52 -4.63
N LYS A 4 -1.08 11.10 -4.27
CA LYS A 4 -1.34 10.42 -2.99
C LYS A 4 -0.66 9.05 -3.00
N LYS A 5 0.22 8.80 -2.04
CA LYS A 5 0.94 7.52 -1.90
C LYS A 5 0.31 6.68 -0.79
N ARG A 6 0.08 5.41 -1.10
CA ARG A 6 -0.43 4.43 -0.13
C ARG A 6 0.59 4.14 0.95
N ARG A 7 0.10 3.72 2.13
CA ARG A 7 0.93 3.27 3.24
C ARG A 7 1.91 2.18 2.82
N TYR A 8 1.44 1.15 2.11
CA TYR A 8 2.30 0.15 1.51
C TYR A 8 2.10 0.03 0.00
N PRO A 9 3.06 0.49 -0.82
CA PRO A 9 3.07 0.21 -2.25
C PRO A 9 3.23 -1.30 -2.50
N ILE A 10 2.34 -1.88 -3.32
CA ILE A 10 2.30 -3.35 -3.58
C ILE A 10 3.64 -3.86 -4.15
N LYS A 11 4.30 -3.09 -5.02
CA LYS A 11 5.62 -3.42 -5.56
C LYS A 11 6.69 -3.53 -4.48
N GLU A 12 6.62 -2.65 -3.47
CA GLU A 12 7.57 -2.63 -2.37
C GLU A 12 7.39 -3.86 -1.47
N LEU A 13 6.14 -4.17 -1.10
CA LEU A 13 5.81 -5.40 -0.37
C LEU A 13 6.31 -6.64 -1.12
N ARG A 14 6.02 -6.74 -2.41
CA ARG A 14 6.49 -7.86 -3.24
C ARG A 14 8.01 -8.02 -3.17
N CYS A 15 8.76 -6.92 -3.29
CA CYS A 15 10.22 -6.96 -3.23
C CYS A 15 10.75 -7.35 -1.84
N ARG A 16 10.12 -6.88 -0.75
CA ARG A 16 10.49 -7.27 0.63
C ARG A 16 10.36 -8.77 0.85
N PHE A 17 9.33 -9.39 0.27
CA PHE A 17 9.11 -10.84 0.31
C PHE A 17 9.92 -11.63 -0.74
N GLY A 18 10.71 -10.95 -1.60
CA GLY A 18 11.51 -11.61 -2.63
C GLY A 18 10.70 -12.31 -3.74
N LEU A 19 9.44 -11.92 -3.94
CA LEU A 19 8.53 -12.63 -4.86
C LEU A 19 8.59 -12.05 -6.27
N SER A 20 8.44 -12.91 -7.29
CA SER A 20 8.27 -12.47 -8.68
C SER A 20 6.84 -11.98 -8.94
N GLN A 21 6.66 -11.12 -9.94
CA GLN A 21 5.30 -10.69 -10.35
C GLN A 21 4.43 -11.88 -10.78
N SER A 22 5.03 -12.86 -11.47
CA SER A 22 4.33 -14.06 -11.93
C SER A 22 3.84 -14.93 -10.77
N TYR A 23 4.63 -15.04 -9.69
CA TYR A 23 4.23 -15.77 -8.49
C TYR A 23 3.01 -15.12 -7.83
N VAL A 24 3.08 -13.80 -7.57
CA VAL A 24 1.97 -13.08 -6.90
C VAL A 24 0.71 -13.13 -7.76
N ALA A 25 0.84 -12.91 -9.07
CA ALA A 25 -0.29 -12.99 -10.00
C ALA A 25 -0.98 -14.37 -9.98
N LYS A 26 -0.18 -15.45 -9.98
CA LYS A 26 -0.70 -16.83 -9.87
C LYS A 26 -1.41 -17.05 -8.54
N TYR A 27 -0.82 -16.60 -7.43
CA TYR A 27 -1.39 -16.75 -6.09
C TYR A 27 -2.76 -16.06 -5.96
N ILE A 28 -2.84 -14.81 -6.43
CA ILE A 28 -4.08 -14.01 -6.35
C ILE A 28 -5.10 -14.34 -7.46
N GLY A 29 -4.73 -15.18 -8.43
CA GLY A 29 -5.61 -15.66 -9.50
C GLY A 29 -5.86 -14.63 -10.62
N VAL A 30 -4.84 -13.88 -11.02
CA VAL A 30 -4.91 -12.92 -12.14
C VAL A 30 -3.75 -13.12 -13.13
N SER A 31 -3.82 -12.51 -14.30
CA SER A 31 -2.68 -12.50 -15.23
C SER A 31 -1.53 -11.65 -14.69
N ARG A 32 -0.29 -11.99 -15.08
CA ARG A 32 0.90 -11.22 -14.70
C ARG A 32 0.81 -9.76 -15.16
N ASP A 33 0.23 -9.50 -16.33
CA ASP A 33 0.02 -8.14 -16.84
C ASP A 33 -0.99 -7.36 -16.01
N HIS A 34 -2.10 -8.00 -15.61
CA HIS A 34 -3.07 -7.38 -14.70
C HIS A 34 -2.39 -7.00 -13.38
N TYR A 35 -1.61 -7.90 -12.79
CA TYR A 35 -0.85 -7.59 -11.58
C TYR A 35 0.15 -6.44 -11.79
N SER A 36 0.85 -6.40 -12.94
CA SER A 36 1.76 -5.30 -13.28
C SER A 36 1.04 -3.95 -13.37
N LEU A 37 -0.17 -3.89 -13.91
CA LEU A 37 -0.97 -2.66 -13.94
C LEU A 37 -1.34 -2.17 -12.53
N ILE A 38 -1.61 -3.10 -11.61
CA ILE A 38 -1.88 -2.79 -10.20
C ILE A 38 -0.62 -2.19 -9.56
N GLU A 39 0.55 -2.84 -9.69
CA GLU A 39 1.81 -2.35 -9.10
C GLU A 39 2.22 -0.97 -9.61
N ASN A 40 1.96 -0.68 -10.89
CA ASN A 40 2.33 0.58 -11.53
C ASN A 40 1.24 1.66 -11.41
N ASN A 41 0.21 1.44 -10.59
CA ASN A 41 -0.94 2.34 -10.41
C ASN A 41 -1.69 2.68 -11.72
N LYS A 42 -1.52 1.86 -12.77
CA LYS A 42 -2.30 1.95 -14.01
C LYS A 42 -3.69 1.33 -13.85
N ARG A 43 -3.88 0.52 -12.81
CA ARG A 43 -5.17 0.05 -12.32
C ARG A 43 -5.23 0.26 -10.81
N SER A 44 -6.27 0.96 -10.36
CA SER A 44 -6.48 1.17 -8.92
C SER A 44 -6.87 -0.14 -8.22
N ILE A 45 -6.29 -0.43 -7.05
CA ILE A 45 -6.71 -1.58 -6.23
C ILE A 45 -8.19 -1.49 -5.82
N ALA A 46 -8.77 -0.29 -5.72
CA ALA A 46 -10.18 -0.14 -5.38
C ALA A 46 -11.11 -0.64 -6.50
N SER A 47 -10.57 -0.84 -7.71
CA SER A 47 -11.30 -1.34 -8.87
C SER A 47 -11.12 -2.84 -9.12
N VAL A 48 -10.28 -3.54 -8.33
CA VAL A 48 -10.10 -4.99 -8.50
C VAL A 48 -11.10 -5.76 -7.64
N ARG A 49 -11.33 -7.03 -7.97
CA ARG A 49 -12.22 -7.90 -7.18
C ARG A 49 -11.72 -7.96 -5.73
N THR A 50 -12.63 -7.88 -4.77
CA THR A 50 -12.34 -7.91 -3.34
C THR A 50 -11.49 -9.12 -2.93
N GLY A 51 -11.73 -10.29 -3.52
CA GLY A 51 -10.92 -11.50 -3.27
C GLY A 51 -9.45 -11.36 -3.65
N VAL A 52 -9.10 -10.51 -4.63
CA VAL A 52 -7.70 -10.20 -4.96
C VAL A 52 -7.05 -9.43 -3.82
N VAL A 53 -7.77 -8.47 -3.24
CA VAL A 53 -7.28 -7.62 -2.15
C VAL A 53 -7.04 -8.45 -0.88
N PHE A 54 -7.97 -9.33 -0.53
CA PHE A 54 -7.80 -10.24 0.61
C PHE A 54 -6.60 -11.17 0.44
N LYS A 55 -6.42 -11.77 -0.73
CA LYS A 55 -5.25 -12.62 -1.00
C LYS A 55 -3.93 -11.84 -0.96
N LEU A 56 -3.91 -10.58 -1.39
CA LEU A 56 -2.71 -9.74 -1.24
C LEU A 56 -2.42 -9.41 0.23
N ALA A 57 -3.46 -9.15 1.03
CA ALA A 57 -3.32 -8.89 2.46
C ALA A 57 -2.76 -10.12 3.18
N GLU A 58 -3.31 -11.30 2.88
CA GLU A 58 -2.85 -12.59 3.37
C GLU A 58 -1.40 -12.87 2.97
N LEU A 59 -1.07 -12.75 1.68
CA LEU A 59 0.28 -13.04 1.17
C LEU A 59 1.37 -12.15 1.78
N PHE A 60 1.04 -10.89 2.05
CA PHE A 60 2.00 -9.91 2.58
C PHE A 60 1.89 -9.67 4.08
N GLU A 61 1.02 -10.42 4.77
CA GLU A 61 0.80 -10.31 6.22
C GLU A 61 0.49 -8.87 6.67
N VAL A 62 -0.32 -8.15 5.90
CA VAL A 62 -0.76 -6.77 6.19
C VAL A 62 -2.29 -6.69 6.29
N LYS A 63 -2.80 -5.57 6.82
CA LYS A 63 -4.25 -5.34 6.84
C LYS A 63 -4.72 -4.88 5.46
N VAL A 64 -5.93 -5.28 5.09
CA VAL A 64 -6.57 -4.82 3.83
C VAL A 64 -6.57 -3.30 3.72
N ASP A 65 -6.86 -2.62 4.83
CA ASP A 65 -6.92 -1.16 4.92
C ASP A 65 -5.60 -0.49 4.52
N ASP A 66 -4.46 -1.16 4.74
CA ASP A 66 -3.14 -0.61 4.40
C ASP A 66 -2.95 -0.38 2.89
N PHE A 67 -3.75 -1.06 2.04
CA PHE A 67 -3.76 -0.81 0.59
C PHE A 67 -4.55 0.45 0.19
N PHE A 68 -5.36 1.00 1.08
CA PHE A 68 -6.25 2.14 0.82
C PHE A 68 -5.87 3.40 1.59
N LEU A 69 -5.17 3.25 2.72
CA LEU A 69 -4.67 4.37 3.51
C LEU A 69 -3.62 5.14 2.70
N ASN A 70 -3.92 6.40 2.39
CA ASN A 70 -2.95 7.33 1.81
C ASN A 70 -2.25 8.06 2.96
N ILE A 71 -0.93 7.94 3.04
CA ILE A 71 -0.14 8.80 3.91
C ILE A 71 0.24 10.03 3.11
N ASN A 72 -0.42 11.15 3.41
CA ASN A 72 0.27 12.43 3.31
C ASN A 72 1.15 12.48 4.55
N ILE A 73 2.47 12.36 4.39
CA ILE A 73 3.37 12.82 5.45
C ILE A 73 3.17 14.33 5.48
N ALA A 74 2.22 14.79 6.30
CA ALA A 74 2.32 16.13 6.86
C ALA A 74 3.64 16.11 7.64
N ASN A 75 4.62 16.86 7.17
CA ASN A 75 5.83 17.09 7.94
C ASN A 75 5.39 17.78 9.23
N GLY A 76 5.49 17.05 10.33
CA GLY A 76 5.65 17.50 11.71
C GLY A 76 4.76 18.64 12.21
N ASP A 77 3.70 18.28 12.93
CA ASP A 77 3.37 19.01 14.16
C ASP A 77 4.05 18.25 15.31
N ASN A 78 5.38 18.40 15.38
CA ASN A 78 6.08 18.23 16.65
C ASN A 78 6.02 19.60 17.33
N GLU A 79 4.99 19.87 18.12
CA GLU A 79 5.15 20.79 19.25
C GLU A 79 5.30 19.93 20.49
N GLU A 80 6.55 19.84 20.93
CA GLU A 80 6.96 19.33 22.23
C GLU A 80 6.34 20.17 23.35
N GLY A 81 6.35 19.58 24.55
CA GLY A 81 5.67 20.07 25.72
C GLY A 81 6.10 21.46 26.21
N VAL A 82 5.14 22.06 26.91
CA VAL A 82 5.27 22.85 28.16
C VAL A 82 6.38 23.92 28.19
N ASP A 83 5.97 25.18 28.09
CA ASP A 83 6.63 26.29 28.79
C ASP A 83 5.80 26.68 30.02
N GLU A 84 6.26 26.25 31.19
CA GLU A 84 5.92 26.86 32.49
C GLU A 84 6.69 28.18 32.65
N SER A 85 6.22 29.26 32.03
CA SER A 85 6.55 30.65 32.39
C SER A 85 5.56 31.58 31.66
N LEU A 86 4.75 32.45 32.26
CA LEU A 86 4.63 33.06 33.57
C LEU A 86 3.15 33.44 33.77
N VAL A 87 2.79 33.53 35.06
CA VAL A 87 1.77 34.43 35.63
C VAL A 87 1.62 35.77 34.93
#